data_AF-A0A7X9ICG9-F1
#
_entry.id   AF-A0A7X9ICG9-F1
#
_cell.length_a   1.000
_cell.length_b   1.000
_cell.length_c   1.000
_cell.angle_alpha   90.00
_cell.angle_beta   90.00
_cell.angle_gamma   90.00
#
_symmetry.space_group_name_H-M   'P 1'
#
loop_
_entity.id
_entity.type
_entity.pdbx_description
1 polymer ?
#
loop_
_entity_poly.entity_id
_entity_poly.type
_entity_poly.pdbx_seq_one_letter_code
_entity_poly.pdbx_strand_id
1 'polypeptide(L)'
;MAECLHQWTMTNVQFGFVVFEKCFHCNSLGTYFSVEDTPILGDKYREGDCYWSRVENAQSFRFDLECPLCGRRENFHELMGLMHCPGCPADCGVDAIRRKYEAERTWVLVAFGFIYKDKRGPLPQEKVDILTDYFNQRRDTTRSRIKIVSFDLIKDLSVCRGDFIHDVGMLSQEPVTERKPLF
;
A
#
# COMPACT_ATOMS: atom_id res chain seq x y z
N MET A 1 -23.77 24.04 5.25
CA MET A 1 -22.59 23.93 4.37
C MET A 1 -22.79 22.69 3.53
N ALA A 2 -22.76 22.79 2.20
CA ALA A 2 -22.94 21.61 1.35
C ALA A 2 -21.76 20.64 1.56
N GLU A 3 -22.05 19.35 1.67
CA GLU A 3 -21.01 18.32 1.66
C GLU A 3 -20.22 18.43 0.34
N CYS A 4 -18.90 18.53 0.44
CA CYS A 4 -18.05 18.63 -0.74
C CYS A 4 -17.99 17.27 -1.43
N LEU A 5 -18.34 17.23 -2.72
CA LEU A 5 -18.00 16.10 -3.58
C LEU A 5 -16.50 16.16 -3.88
N HIS A 6 -15.71 15.51 -3.04
CA HIS A 6 -14.26 15.61 -3.10
C HIS A 6 -13.69 15.14 -4.46
N GLN A 7 -12.73 15.91 -4.98
CA GLN A 7 -11.94 15.54 -6.14
C GLN A 7 -10.47 15.45 -5.71
N TRP A 8 -10.02 14.26 -5.37
CA TRP A 8 -8.72 14.07 -4.76
C TRP A 8 -7.59 14.13 -5.78
N THR A 9 -6.49 14.80 -5.44
CA THR A 9 -5.24 14.84 -6.21
C THR A 9 -4.09 14.40 -5.32
N MET A 10 -3.22 13.54 -5.85
CA MET A 10 -1.98 13.13 -5.16
C MET A 10 -1.03 14.31 -5.03
N THR A 11 -0.48 14.48 -3.83
CA THR A 11 0.53 15.47 -3.49
C THR A 11 1.65 14.80 -2.68
N ASN A 12 2.79 15.49 -2.52
CA ASN A 12 3.91 15.00 -1.69
C ASN A 12 4.38 13.58 -2.04
N VAL A 13 4.40 13.23 -3.33
CA VAL A 13 4.79 11.88 -3.77
C VAL A 13 6.27 11.63 -3.49
N GLN A 14 6.57 10.53 -2.80
CA GLN A 14 7.92 10.10 -2.45
C GLN A 14 8.11 8.64 -2.84
N PHE A 15 9.03 8.39 -3.76
CA PHE A 15 9.44 7.03 -4.14
C PHE A 15 10.45 6.48 -3.15
N GLY A 16 10.44 5.16 -2.97
CA GLY A 16 11.35 4.49 -2.07
C GLY A 16 11.03 3.01 -1.92
N PHE A 17 11.30 2.48 -0.74
CA PHE A 17 11.18 1.06 -0.43
C PHE A 17 10.44 0.86 0.88
N VAL A 18 9.54 -0.11 0.90
CA VAL A 18 9.10 -0.75 2.14
C VAL A 18 10.19 -1.74 2.53
N VAL A 19 10.85 -1.50 3.66
CA VAL A 19 11.90 -2.38 4.17
C VAL A 19 11.31 -3.24 5.27
N PHE A 20 11.58 -4.54 5.19
CA PHE A 20 11.22 -5.54 6.20
C PHE A 20 12.47 -5.92 6.99
N GLU A 21 12.32 -5.99 8.30
CA GLU A 21 13.38 -6.39 9.20
C GLU A 21 12.91 -7.39 10.23
N LYS A 22 13.83 -8.25 10.65
CA LYS A 22 13.58 -9.22 11.72
C LYS A 22 14.61 -9.08 12.82
N CYS A 23 14.16 -9.20 14.06
CA CYS A 23 15.03 -9.27 15.21
C CYS A 23 15.53 -10.71 15.38
N PHE A 24 16.85 -10.95 15.35
CA PHE A 24 17.38 -12.32 15.55
C PHE A 24 17.22 -12.84 16.99
N HIS A 25 16.99 -11.96 17.96
CA HIS A 25 16.84 -12.34 19.37
C HIS A 25 15.41 -12.76 19.72
N CYS A 26 14.40 -12.01 19.27
CA CYS A 26 12.99 -12.28 19.60
C CYS A 26 12.12 -12.67 18.40
N ASN A 27 12.71 -12.76 17.20
CA ASN A 27 12.04 -13.07 15.93
C ASN A 27 10.91 -12.10 15.53
N SER A 28 10.81 -10.94 16.19
CA SER A 28 9.82 -9.92 15.86
C SER A 28 10.05 -9.33 14.47
N LEU A 29 8.95 -9.01 13.79
CA LEU A 29 8.94 -8.31 12.52
C LEU A 29 8.83 -6.79 12.73
N GLY A 30 9.59 -6.05 11.93
CA GLY A 30 9.50 -4.60 11.78
C GLY A 30 9.35 -4.22 10.29
N THR A 31 8.68 -3.11 10.04
CA THR A 31 8.67 -2.46 8.73
C THR A 31 8.89 -0.96 8.87
N TYR A 32 9.59 -0.39 7.90
CA TYR A 32 9.73 1.06 7.76
C TYR A 32 9.84 1.44 6.28
N PHE A 33 9.63 2.72 5.97
CA PHE A 33 9.83 3.24 4.62
C PHE A 33 11.20 3.90 4.51
N SER A 34 11.97 3.53 3.47
CA SER A 34 13.26 4.14 3.15
C SER A 34 13.21 4.84 1.80
N VAL A 35 13.74 6.07 1.74
CA VAL A 35 13.99 6.79 0.48
C VAL A 35 15.39 6.54 -0.07
N GLU A 36 16.18 5.69 0.60
CA GLU A 36 17.51 5.30 0.12
C GLU A 36 17.38 4.42 -1.13
N ASP A 37 18.17 4.69 -2.16
CA ASP A 37 18.14 3.97 -3.44
C ASP A 37 18.45 2.48 -3.31
N THR A 38 19.15 2.07 -2.25
CA THR A 38 19.57 0.68 -2.03
C THR A 38 19.59 0.30 -0.54
N PRO A 39 18.44 -0.03 0.07
CA PRO A 39 18.44 -0.57 1.43
C PRO A 39 19.25 -1.87 1.46
N ILE A 40 20.44 -1.85 2.07
CA ILE A 40 21.37 -2.99 2.09
C ILE A 40 20.75 -4.13 2.89
N LEU A 41 20.39 -5.23 2.21
CA LEU A 41 19.91 -6.44 2.86
C LEU A 41 21.02 -7.06 3.72
N GLY A 42 20.64 -7.61 4.87
CA GLY A 42 21.56 -8.21 5.83
C GLY A 42 22.30 -7.21 6.72
N ASP A 43 22.14 -5.90 6.52
CA ASP A 43 22.63 -4.89 7.45
C ASP A 43 22.01 -5.11 8.84
N LYS A 44 22.80 -4.88 9.89
CA LYS A 44 22.43 -5.23 11.27
C LYS A 44 22.65 -4.06 12.20
N TYR A 45 21.69 -3.81 13.05
CA TYR A 45 21.82 -2.80 14.09
C TYR A 45 21.13 -3.24 15.37
N ARG A 46 21.47 -2.56 16.47
CA ARG A 46 20.87 -2.79 17.77
C ARG A 46 20.00 -1.60 18.16
N GLU A 47 18.79 -1.89 18.61
CA GLU A 47 17.87 -0.91 19.15
C GLU A 47 17.29 -1.46 20.46
N GLY A 48 17.74 -0.91 21.59
CA GLY A 48 17.44 -1.47 22.91
C GLY A 48 17.89 -2.93 23.01
N ASP A 49 16.94 -3.83 23.27
CA ASP A 49 17.16 -5.29 23.38
C ASP A 49 16.98 -6.05 22.06
N CYS A 50 16.65 -5.34 20.97
CA CYS A 50 16.44 -5.96 19.65
C CYS A 50 17.69 -5.86 18.78
N TYR A 51 18.00 -6.96 18.09
CA TYR A 51 19.08 -7.08 17.11
C TYR A 51 18.46 -7.24 15.73
N TRP A 52 18.18 -6.10 15.11
CA TRP A 52 17.48 -6.02 13.83
C TRP A 52 18.39 -6.37 12.67
N SER A 53 17.81 -6.97 11.65
CA SER A 53 18.43 -7.10 10.35
C SER A 53 17.43 -6.98 9.24
N ARG A 54 17.80 -6.24 8.20
CA ARG A 54 17.00 -6.03 6.99
C ARG A 54 16.93 -7.35 6.22
N VAL A 55 15.74 -7.92 6.08
CA VAL A 55 15.55 -9.24 5.46
C VAL A 55 15.00 -9.15 4.04
N GLU A 56 14.22 -8.11 3.75
CA GLU A 56 13.60 -7.92 2.43
C GLU A 56 13.29 -6.43 2.21
N ASN A 57 13.16 -6.03 0.96
CA ASN A 57 12.63 -4.73 0.59
C ASN A 57 11.76 -4.85 -0.65
N ALA A 58 10.81 -3.92 -0.80
CA ALA A 58 9.95 -3.84 -1.96
C ALA A 58 9.82 -2.38 -2.40
N GLN A 59 9.99 -2.11 -3.70
CA GLN A 59 9.78 -0.78 -4.25
C GLN A 59 8.33 -0.33 -4.02
N SER A 60 8.17 0.92 -3.61
CA SER A 60 6.89 1.51 -3.27
C SER A 60 6.98 3.04 -3.36
N PHE A 61 5.87 3.70 -3.07
CA PHE A 61 5.81 5.14 -2.95
C PHE A 61 4.79 5.55 -1.89
N ARG A 62 4.99 6.73 -1.34
CA ARG A 62 4.10 7.40 -0.39
C ARG A 62 3.59 8.69 -0.99
N PHE A 63 2.43 9.13 -0.54
CA PHE A 63 1.77 10.34 -1.04
C PHE A 63 0.75 10.83 -0.03
N ASP A 64 0.36 12.09 -0.17
CA ASP A 64 -0.80 12.67 0.47
C ASP A 64 -1.90 12.92 -0.57
N LEU A 65 -3.11 13.22 -0.12
CA LEU A 65 -4.21 13.65 -0.99
C LEU A 65 -4.67 15.06 -0.63
N GLU A 66 -4.99 15.85 -1.64
CA GLU A 66 -5.60 17.16 -1.48
C GLU A 66 -6.84 17.26 -2.37
N CYS A 67 -7.91 17.87 -1.86
CA CYS A 67 -9.09 18.21 -2.65
C CYS A 67 -9.02 19.70 -3.00
N PRO A 68 -8.76 20.08 -4.28
CA PRO A 68 -8.62 21.48 -4.66
C PRO A 68 -9.96 22.24 -4.60
N LEU A 69 -11.10 21.53 -4.57
CA LEU A 69 -12.43 22.15 -4.50
C LEU A 69 -12.75 22.74 -3.12
N CYS A 70 -12.21 22.15 -2.05
CA CYS A 70 -12.48 22.60 -0.67
C CYS A 70 -11.22 22.84 0.17
N GLY A 71 -10.04 22.57 -0.38
CA GLY A 71 -8.76 22.70 0.31
C GLY A 71 -8.49 21.62 1.37
N ARG A 72 -9.34 20.60 1.49
CA ARG A 72 -9.12 19.49 2.44
C ARG A 72 -7.86 18.73 2.07
N ARG A 73 -6.98 18.51 3.05
CA ARG A 73 -5.75 17.74 2.91
C ARG A 73 -5.81 16.53 3.81
N GLU A 74 -5.49 15.38 3.23
CA GLU A 74 -5.45 14.10 3.89
C GLU A 74 -4.04 13.55 3.81
N ASN A 75 -3.43 13.47 4.98
CA ASN A 75 -2.07 13.01 5.10
C ASN A 75 -2.05 11.50 5.37
N PHE A 76 -1.14 10.79 4.71
CA PHE A 76 -0.98 9.34 4.86
C PHE A 76 0.38 8.97 5.45
N HIS A 77 0.75 9.59 6.58
CA HIS A 77 1.98 9.26 7.29
C HIS A 77 2.05 7.79 7.73
N GLU A 78 0.93 7.10 7.85
CA GLU A 78 0.83 5.69 8.22
C GLU A 78 0.92 4.75 7.01
N LEU A 79 0.76 5.26 5.79
CA LEU A 79 0.85 4.49 4.55
C LEU A 79 2.31 4.35 4.10
N MET A 80 2.75 3.12 3.87
CA MET A 80 4.04 2.81 3.26
C MET A 80 3.93 2.46 1.78
N GLY A 81 2.76 1.96 1.37
CA GLY A 81 2.57 1.48 0.02
C GLY A 81 1.21 0.85 -0.20
N LEU A 82 0.94 0.57 -1.47
CA LEU A 82 -0.22 -0.19 -1.91
C LEU A 82 0.25 -1.53 -2.42
N MET A 83 -0.42 -2.60 -2.02
CA MET A 83 -0.08 -3.96 -2.41
C MET A 83 -1.27 -4.61 -3.11
N HIS A 84 -1.03 -5.18 -4.29
CA HIS A 84 -2.01 -5.99 -4.99
C HIS A 84 -2.00 -7.41 -4.45
N CYS A 85 -3.17 -7.98 -4.16
CA CYS A 85 -3.29 -9.37 -3.71
C CYS A 85 -3.69 -10.27 -4.89
N PRO A 86 -2.76 -11.06 -5.48
CA PRO A 86 -3.07 -11.98 -6.56
C PRO A 86 -3.84 -13.23 -6.08
N GLY A 87 -3.90 -13.45 -4.77
CA GLY A 87 -4.48 -14.62 -4.13
C GLY A 87 -3.52 -15.25 -3.12
N CYS A 88 -4.01 -15.45 -1.90
CA CYS A 88 -3.26 -16.04 -0.78
C CYS A 88 -3.90 -17.37 -0.34
N PRO A 89 -3.26 -18.16 0.54
CA PRO A 89 -3.87 -19.34 1.14
C PRO A 89 -5.24 -19.02 1.78
N ALA A 90 -6.10 -20.05 1.89
CA ALA A 90 -7.55 -19.91 2.11
C ALA A 90 -7.98 -19.20 3.42
N ASP A 91 -7.07 -18.91 4.34
CA ASP A 91 -7.35 -18.28 5.63
C ASP A 91 -7.06 -16.77 5.68
N CYS A 92 -6.65 -16.17 4.55
CA CYS A 92 -6.37 -14.74 4.43
C CYS A 92 -7.65 -13.91 4.25
N GLY A 93 -7.86 -12.93 5.12
CA GLY A 93 -9.03 -12.05 5.07
C GLY A 93 -9.12 -11.22 3.79
N VAL A 94 -7.97 -10.84 3.22
CA VAL A 94 -7.91 -10.12 1.94
C VAL A 94 -8.37 -11.00 0.77
N ASP A 95 -7.99 -12.29 0.74
CA ASP A 95 -8.43 -13.20 -0.34
C ASP A 95 -9.93 -13.50 -0.25
N ALA A 96 -10.50 -13.59 0.96
CA ALA A 96 -11.94 -13.70 1.13
C ALA A 96 -12.69 -12.48 0.54
N ILE A 97 -12.18 -11.27 0.76
CA ILE A 97 -12.72 -10.05 0.16
C ILE A 97 -12.51 -10.06 -1.36
N ARG A 98 -11.32 -10.43 -1.86
CA ARG A 98 -11.03 -10.53 -3.29
C ARG A 98 -12.04 -11.42 -4.01
N ARG A 99 -12.28 -12.64 -3.50
CA ARG A 99 -13.27 -13.58 -4.06
C ARG A 99 -14.69 -13.03 -4.04
N LYS A 100 -15.08 -12.33 -2.97
CA LYS A 100 -16.41 -11.70 -2.87
C LYS A 100 -16.62 -10.67 -3.98
N TYR A 101 -15.58 -9.89 -4.28
CA TYR A 101 -15.61 -8.78 -5.21
C TYR A 101 -15.19 -9.14 -6.66
N GLU A 102 -14.76 -10.38 -6.87
CA GLU A 102 -14.33 -10.91 -8.17
C GLU A 102 -15.47 -10.89 -9.21
N ALA A 103 -16.68 -11.27 -8.79
CA ALA A 103 -17.87 -11.23 -9.64
C ALA A 103 -18.25 -9.81 -10.10
N GLU A 104 -17.87 -8.80 -9.31
CA GLU A 104 -18.14 -7.38 -9.57
C GLU A 104 -17.01 -6.69 -10.36
N ARG A 105 -16.02 -7.45 -10.85
CA ARG A 105 -14.82 -6.92 -11.55
C ARG A 105 -14.08 -5.87 -10.72
N THR A 106 -14.04 -6.08 -9.40
CA THR A 106 -13.42 -5.16 -8.45
C THR A 106 -12.05 -5.68 -8.02
N TRP A 107 -11.03 -4.85 -8.21
CA TRP A 107 -9.64 -5.10 -7.85
C TRP A 107 -9.44 -4.76 -6.38
N VAL A 108 -8.91 -5.69 -5.60
CA VAL A 108 -8.62 -5.46 -4.17
C VAL A 108 -7.16 -5.10 -4.00
N LEU A 109 -6.91 -3.88 -3.51
CA LEU A 109 -5.58 -3.42 -3.11
C LEU A 109 -5.53 -3.27 -1.59
N VAL A 110 -4.36 -3.51 -1.03
CA VAL A 110 -4.10 -3.43 0.40
C VAL A 110 -3.31 -2.15 0.69
N ALA A 111 -3.85 -1.29 1.53
CA ALA A 111 -3.12 -0.19 2.14
C ALA A 111 -2.19 -0.74 3.21
N PHE A 112 -0.90 -0.76 2.91
CA PHE A 112 0.14 -1.32 3.77
C PHE A 112 0.75 -0.23 4.67
N GLY A 113 0.90 -0.54 5.96
CA GLY A 113 1.38 0.40 6.97
C GLY A 113 2.49 -0.14 7.85
N PHE A 114 2.72 0.53 8.97
CA PHE A 114 3.84 0.27 9.88
C PHE A 114 3.63 -0.97 10.74
N ILE A 115 4.71 -1.72 10.93
CA ILE A 115 4.82 -2.82 11.89
C ILE A 115 6.03 -2.53 12.76
N TYR A 116 5.85 -2.51 14.08
CA TYR A 116 6.94 -2.37 15.02
C TYR A 116 6.80 -3.40 16.13
N LYS A 117 7.77 -4.31 16.23
CA LYS A 117 7.73 -5.43 17.18
C LYS A 117 6.38 -6.16 17.14
N ASP A 118 5.96 -6.55 15.94
CA ASP A 118 4.70 -7.23 15.66
C ASP A 118 3.42 -6.41 15.93
N LYS A 119 3.53 -5.20 16.49
CA LYS A 119 2.42 -4.26 16.62
C LYS A 119 2.15 -3.60 15.28
N ARG A 120 0.91 -3.68 14.83
CA ARG A 120 0.46 -3.11 13.56
C ARG A 120 -0.13 -1.72 13.77
N GLY A 121 0.24 -0.78 12.92
CA GLY A 121 -0.41 0.54 12.80
C GLY A 121 -1.27 0.59 11.54
N PRO A 122 -2.50 0.03 11.55
CA PRO A 122 -3.40 0.14 10.41
C PRO A 122 -3.86 1.58 10.21
N LEU A 123 -4.17 1.91 8.96
CA LEU A 123 -4.79 3.19 8.64
C LEU A 123 -6.21 3.23 9.24
N PRO A 124 -6.67 4.40 9.73
CA PRO A 124 -8.08 4.60 10.08
C PRO A 124 -8.99 4.28 8.89
N GLN A 125 -10.18 3.72 9.16
CA GLN A 125 -11.13 3.33 8.12
C GLN A 125 -11.50 4.51 7.19
N GLU A 126 -11.65 5.71 7.74
CA GLU A 126 -11.92 6.93 6.95
C GLU A 126 -10.86 7.16 5.86
N LYS A 127 -9.57 6.97 6.20
CA LYS A 127 -8.46 7.11 5.24
C LYS A 127 -8.49 6.01 4.17
N VAL A 128 -8.88 4.78 4.54
CA VAL A 128 -9.06 3.67 3.59
C VAL A 128 -10.20 3.96 2.61
N ASP A 129 -11.27 4.58 3.09
CA ASP A 129 -12.41 4.98 2.25
C ASP A 129 -12.03 6.12 1.31
N ILE A 130 -11.29 7.13 1.79
CA ILE A 130 -10.73 8.21 0.95
C ILE A 130 -9.83 7.64 -0.16
N LEU A 131 -8.96 6.67 0.14
CA LEU A 131 -8.14 6.01 -0.89
C LEU A 131 -9.02 5.27 -1.90
N THR A 132 -10.06 4.58 -1.43
CA THR A 132 -11.02 3.91 -2.32
C THR A 132 -11.70 4.92 -3.25
N ASP A 133 -12.13 6.07 -2.73
CA ASP A 133 -12.74 7.13 -3.53
C ASP A 133 -11.76 7.69 -4.56
N TYR A 134 -10.53 8.02 -4.14
CA TYR A 134 -9.48 8.53 -5.04
C TYR A 134 -9.21 7.58 -6.21
N PHE A 135 -9.13 6.26 -5.98
CA PHE A 135 -8.86 5.29 -7.05
C PHE A 135 -10.06 5.02 -7.97
N ASN A 136 -11.28 5.39 -7.55
CA ASN A 136 -12.49 5.21 -8.37
C ASN A 136 -13.02 6.51 -9.02
N GLN A 137 -12.62 7.69 -8.54
CA GLN A 137 -13.18 8.98 -8.97
C GLN A 137 -13.10 9.25 -10.49
N ARG A 138 -12.11 8.68 -11.19
CA ARG A 138 -11.86 8.85 -12.63
C ARG A 138 -11.81 7.51 -13.38
N ARG A 139 -12.18 6.41 -12.72
CA ARG A 139 -12.25 5.07 -13.33
C ARG A 139 -13.64 4.87 -13.94
N ASP A 140 -13.70 4.18 -15.07
CA ASP A 140 -14.98 3.65 -15.56
C ASP A 140 -15.45 2.51 -14.64
N THR A 141 -16.20 2.89 -13.60
CA THR A 141 -16.69 1.98 -12.56
C THR A 141 -17.72 0.97 -13.07
N THR A 142 -18.16 1.08 -14.33
CA THR A 142 -18.99 0.07 -15.01
C THR A 142 -18.15 -1.09 -15.54
N ARG A 143 -16.86 -0.86 -15.82
CA ARG A 143 -15.93 -1.89 -16.31
C ARG A 143 -15.19 -2.56 -15.18
N SER A 144 -14.71 -1.78 -14.22
CA SER A 144 -13.97 -2.30 -13.06
C SER A 144 -13.86 -1.25 -11.96
N ARG A 145 -13.73 -1.69 -10.72
CA ARG A 145 -13.58 -0.83 -9.54
C ARG A 145 -12.33 -1.21 -8.77
N ILE A 146 -11.87 -0.34 -7.88
CA ILE A 146 -10.86 -0.66 -6.88
C ILE A 146 -11.53 -0.67 -5.51
N LYS A 147 -11.20 -1.65 -4.68
CA LYS A 147 -11.50 -1.62 -3.25
C LYS A 147 -10.19 -1.63 -2.49
N ILE A 148 -9.96 -0.58 -1.69
CA ILE A 148 -8.83 -0.56 -0.77
C ILE A 148 -9.26 -1.23 0.53
N VAL A 149 -8.38 -2.06 1.08
CA VAL A 149 -8.53 -2.69 2.39
C VAL A 149 -7.28 -2.49 3.22
N SER A 150 -7.38 -2.61 4.54
CA SER A 150 -6.22 -2.50 5.42
C SER A 150 -5.43 -3.81 5.47
N PHE A 151 -4.12 -3.71 5.71
CA PHE A 151 -3.20 -4.85 5.80
C PHE A 151 -3.37 -5.68 7.08
N ASP A 152 -4.11 -5.19 8.07
CA ASP A 152 -4.50 -5.92 9.28
C ASP A 152 -5.28 -7.21 8.97
N LEU A 153 -5.96 -7.27 7.83
CA LEU A 153 -6.64 -8.47 7.34
C LEU A 153 -5.69 -9.62 6.95
N ILE A 154 -4.39 -9.34 6.82
CA ILE A 154 -3.37 -10.35 6.50
C ILE A 154 -2.83 -10.92 7.80
N LYS A 155 -3.26 -12.12 8.20
CA LYS A 155 -2.84 -12.72 9.48
C LYS A 155 -1.34 -12.99 9.54
N ASP A 156 -0.81 -13.64 8.50
CA ASP A 156 0.60 -14.01 8.40
C ASP A 156 1.21 -13.41 7.13
N LEU A 157 2.14 -12.48 7.32
CA LEU A 157 2.85 -11.81 6.23
C LEU A 157 3.90 -12.71 5.59
N SER A 158 4.40 -13.74 6.29
CA SER A 158 5.42 -14.65 5.76
C SER A 158 4.92 -15.53 4.62
N VAL A 159 3.61 -15.74 4.53
CA VAL A 159 2.93 -16.50 3.48
C VAL A 159 2.17 -15.60 2.49
N CYS A 160 2.23 -14.28 2.70
CA CYS A 160 1.58 -13.31 1.83
C CYS A 160 2.33 -13.24 0.49
N ARG A 161 1.59 -13.37 -0.62
CA ARG A 161 2.12 -13.29 -1.98
C ARG A 161 1.73 -11.97 -2.67
N GLY A 162 1.43 -10.96 -1.87
CA GLY A 162 1.04 -9.66 -2.39
C GLY A 162 2.23 -8.93 -2.98
N ASP A 163 1.99 -8.22 -4.08
CA ASP A 163 3.02 -7.46 -4.78
C ASP A 163 2.82 -5.97 -4.55
N PHE A 164 3.88 -5.27 -4.12
CA PHE A 164 3.83 -3.83 -3.95
C PHE A 164 3.76 -3.13 -5.31
N ILE A 165 2.86 -2.15 -5.39
CA ILE A 165 2.73 -1.28 -6.55
C ILE A 165 3.83 -0.22 -6.43
N HIS A 166 4.76 -0.27 -7.38
CA HIS A 166 5.93 0.59 -7.44
C HIS A 166 5.84 1.65 -8.55
N ASP A 167 4.96 1.44 -9.53
CA ASP A 167 4.78 2.38 -10.64
C ASP A 167 3.52 3.23 -10.43
N VAL A 168 3.72 4.52 -10.16
CA VAL A 168 2.64 5.51 -10.20
C VAL A 168 2.07 5.57 -11.61
N GLY A 169 2.84 5.25 -12.65
CA GLY A 169 2.47 5.05 -14.06
C GLY A 169 1.41 3.97 -14.30
N MET A 170 1.52 2.82 -13.64
CA MET A 170 0.48 1.78 -13.62
C MET A 170 -0.81 2.23 -12.90
N LEU A 171 -0.72 3.30 -12.11
CA LEU A 171 -1.84 4.02 -11.49
C LEU A 171 -2.14 5.36 -12.18
N SER A 172 -1.32 5.75 -13.17
CA SER A 172 -1.32 7.02 -13.88
C SER A 172 -2.21 6.89 -15.09
N GLN A 173 -2.83 8.01 -15.42
CA GLN A 173 -3.88 8.11 -16.43
C GLN A 173 -3.38 8.74 -17.72
N GLU A 174 -2.07 8.91 -17.91
CA GLU A 174 -1.55 9.26 -19.23
C GLU A 174 -1.71 8.04 -20.16
N PRO A 175 -2.46 8.14 -21.27
CA PRO A 175 -2.46 7.07 -22.25
C PRO A 175 -1.01 6.84 -22.67
N VAL A 176 -0.54 5.60 -22.57
CA VAL A 176 0.77 5.19 -23.11
C VAL A 176 0.79 5.58 -24.58
N THR A 177 1.42 6.70 -24.91
CA THR A 177 1.44 7.26 -26.28
C THR A 177 2.22 6.37 -27.23
N GLU A 178 3.14 5.55 -26.70
CA GLU A 178 3.85 4.51 -27.44
C GLU A 178 3.96 3.23 -26.60
N ARG A 179 3.27 2.17 -27.02
CA ARG A 179 3.64 0.82 -26.58
C ARG A 179 5.03 0.54 -27.16
N LYS A 180 6.05 0.45 -26.31
CA LYS A 180 7.33 -0.15 -26.72
C LYS A 180 7.01 -1.53 -27.31
N PRO A 181 7.42 -1.81 -28.56
CA PRO A 181 7.25 -3.14 -29.10
C PRO A 181 8.00 -4.11 -28.19
N LEU A 182 7.31 -5.16 -27.79
CA LEU A 182 7.97 -6.36 -27.32
C LEU A 182 8.61 -6.92 -28.60
N PHE A 183 9.95 -6.97 -28.62
CA PHE A 183 10.84 -7.26 -29.75
C PHE A 183 11.25 -6.03 -30.59
#